data_AF-R7R289-F1
#
_entry.id   AF-R7R289-F1
#
_cell.length_a   1.000
_cell.length_b   1.000
_cell.length_c   1.000
_cell.angle_alpha   90.00
_cell.angle_beta   90.00
_cell.angle_gamma   90.00
#
_symmetry.space_group_name_H-M   'P 1'
#
loop_
_entity.id
_entity.type
_entity.pdbx_description
1 polymer ?
#
loop_
_entity_poly.entity_id
_entity_poly.type
_entity_poly.pdbx_seq_one_letter_code
_entity_poly.pdbx_strand_id
1 'polypeptide(L)'
;MIKALACLYRYGPLVVLIPLMLQHYAVAGMLILFFSIWNAYGYKKKWRHIYCAYQSMSHQQMTPCYIDWDNVKKREVIGISVTEAFLGIMMIFICFL
;
A
#
# COMPACT_ATOMS: atom_id res chain seq x y z
N MET A 1 -5.68 -2.04 -17.89
CA MET A 1 -4.96 -1.23 -16.88
C MET A 1 -5.43 -1.48 -15.45
N ILE A 2 -6.71 -1.25 -15.09
CA ILE A 2 -7.21 -1.36 -13.69
C ILE A 2 -7.00 -2.74 -13.04
N LYS A 3 -7.12 -3.84 -13.80
CA LYS A 3 -6.90 -5.21 -13.29
C LYS A 3 -5.45 -5.45 -12.81
N ALA A 4 -4.46 -4.88 -13.50
CA ALA A 4 -3.05 -5.03 -13.13
C ALA A 4 -2.73 -4.27 -11.83
N LEU A 5 -3.30 -3.08 -11.65
CA LEU A 5 -3.14 -2.29 -10.43
C LEU A 5 -3.80 -2.98 -9.22
N ALA A 6 -4.97 -3.59 -9.39
CA ALA A 6 -5.62 -4.38 -8.35
C ALA A 6 -4.82 -5.65 -7.99
N CYS A 7 -4.18 -6.28 -8.98
CA CYS A 7 -3.26 -7.39 -8.77
C CYS A 7 -2.06 -6.96 -7.94
N LEU A 8 -1.47 -5.80 -8.25
CA LEU A 8 -0.34 -5.23 -7.50
C LEU A 8 -0.70 -4.93 -6.04
N TYR A 9 -1.92 -4.47 -5.75
CA TYR A 9 -2.37 -4.27 -4.37
C TYR A 9 -2.55 -5.60 -3.61
N ARG A 10 -3.06 -6.64 -4.29
CA ARG A 10 -3.29 -7.97 -3.68
C ARG A 10 -2.01 -8.77 -3.47
N TYR A 11 -1.10 -8.76 -4.45
CA TYR A 11 0.14 -9.52 -4.44
C TYR A 11 1.36 -8.67 -4.02
N GLY A 12 1.19 -7.37 -3.83
CA GLY A 12 2.24 -6.45 -3.42
C GLY A 12 3.00 -6.87 -2.16
N PRO A 13 2.29 -7.26 -1.08
CA PRO A 13 2.93 -7.80 0.12
C PRO A 13 3.79 -9.05 -0.19
N LEU A 14 3.35 -9.91 -1.11
CA LEU A 14 4.13 -11.09 -1.53
C LEU A 14 5.39 -10.69 -2.31
N VAL A 15 5.31 -9.65 -3.14
CA VAL A 15 6.46 -9.11 -3.88
C VAL A 15 7.50 -8.50 -2.93
N VAL A 16 7.08 -7.93 -1.79
CA VAL A 16 7.98 -7.42 -0.74
C VAL A 16 8.57 -8.56 0.11
N LEU A 17 7.78 -9.61 0.38
CA LEU A 17 8.20 -10.76 1.19
C LEU A 17 9.35 -11.55 0.56
N ILE A 18 9.39 -11.68 -0.77
CA ILE A 18 10.45 -12.41 -1.47
C ILE A 18 11.85 -11.82 -1.22
N PRO A 19 12.12 -10.53 -1.51
CA PRO A 19 13.42 -9.92 -1.22
C PRO A 19 13.72 -9.84 0.28
N LEU A 20 12.69 -9.74 1.14
CA LEU A 20 12.87 -9.82 2.60
C LEU A 20 13.42 -11.19 3.02
N MET A 21 12.86 -12.29 2.50
CA MET A 21 13.32 -13.65 2.77
C MET A 21 14.73 -13.91 2.23
N LEU A 22 15.09 -13.26 1.12
CA LEU A 22 16.43 -13.32 0.53
C LEU A 22 17.42 -12.35 1.20
N GLN A 23 17.03 -11.68 2.29
CA GLN A 23 17.84 -10.68 3.02
C GLN A 23 18.29 -9.48 2.17
N HIS A 24 17.60 -9.21 1.06
CA HIS A 24 17.81 -8.01 0.24
C HIS A 24 17.01 -6.84 0.82
N TYR A 25 17.43 -6.35 1.99
CA TYR A 25 16.72 -5.32 2.75
C TYR A 25 16.57 -3.99 2.00
N ALA A 26 17.57 -3.58 1.22
CA ALA A 26 17.47 -2.38 0.38
C ALA A 26 16.36 -2.50 -0.69
N VAL A 27 16.24 -3.66 -1.33
CA VAL A 27 15.21 -3.90 -2.36
C VAL A 27 13.83 -3.95 -1.73
N ALA A 28 13.69 -4.65 -0.61
CA ALA A 28 12.45 -4.71 0.16
C ALA A 28 12.01 -3.31 0.63
N GLY A 29 12.93 -2.51 1.18
CA GLY A 29 12.66 -1.15 1.62
C GLY A 29 12.24 -0.22 0.47
N MET A 30 12.92 -0.29 -0.68
CA MET A 30 12.54 0.48 -1.88
C MET A 30 11.15 0.11 -2.40
N LEU A 31 10.78 -1.18 -2.38
CA LEU A 31 9.45 -1.63 -2.77
C LEU A 31 8.37 -1.11 -1.80
N ILE A 32 8.62 -1.16 -0.49
CA ILE A 32 7.70 -0.61 0.52
C ILE A 32 7.50 0.89 0.33
N LEU A 33 8.57 1.64 0.04
CA LEU A 33 8.46 3.07 -0.27
C LEU A 33 7.64 3.35 -1.51
N PHE A 34 7.83 2.55 -2.55
CA PHE A 34 7.01 2.63 -3.75
C PHE A 34 5.53 2.35 -3.44
N PHE A 35 5.22 1.34 -2.61
CA PHE A 35 3.86 1.04 -2.16
C PHE A 35 3.23 2.20 -1.37
N SER A 36 3.99 2.83 -0.47
CA SER A 36 3.53 4.00 0.29
C SER A 36 3.16 5.17 -0.62
N ILE A 37 4.02 5.52 -1.58
CA ILE A 37 3.75 6.59 -2.56
C ILE A 37 2.54 6.24 -3.43
N TRP A 38 2.44 4.98 -3.84
CA TRP A 38 1.34 4.47 -4.64
C TRP A 38 0.00 4.58 -3.91
N ASN A 39 -0.04 4.20 -2.62
CA ASN A 39 -1.22 4.33 -1.76
C ASN A 39 -1.65 5.79 -1.61
N ALA A 40 -0.71 6.69 -1.32
CA ALA A 40 -0.97 8.12 -1.19
C ALA A 40 -1.48 8.74 -2.51
N TYR A 41 -0.86 8.38 -3.64
CA TYR A 41 -1.25 8.87 -4.96
C TYR A 41 -2.63 8.33 -5.37
N GLY A 42 -2.87 7.06 -5.09
CA GLY A 42 -4.12 6.39 -5.41
C GLY A 42 -5.31 6.90 -4.58
N TYR A 43 -5.08 7.31 -3.34
CA TYR A 43 -6.05 8.09 -2.56
C TYR A 43 -6.33 9.46 -3.21
N LYS A 44 -5.27 10.22 -3.57
CA LYS A 44 -5.42 11.53 -4.22
C LYS A 44 -6.18 11.44 -5.55
N LYS A 45 -5.94 10.39 -6.33
CA LYS A 45 -6.65 10.09 -7.59
C LYS A 45 -7.92 9.28 -7.42
N LYS A 46 -8.34 9.00 -6.18
CA LYS A 46 -9.59 8.31 -5.87
C LYS A 46 -9.75 6.96 -6.57
N TRP A 47 -8.69 6.15 -6.63
CA TRP A 47 -8.69 4.85 -7.34
C TRP A 47 -9.59 3.79 -6.69
N ARG A 48 -10.57 3.31 -7.46
CA ARG A 48 -11.56 2.29 -7.05
C ARG A 48 -10.98 1.07 -6.31
N HIS A 49 -9.88 0.51 -6.77
CA HIS A 49 -9.32 -0.71 -6.17
C HIS A 49 -8.70 -0.46 -4.79
N ILE A 50 -8.13 0.73 -4.56
CA ILE A 50 -7.62 1.14 -3.24
C ILE A 50 -8.80 1.41 -2.31
N TYR A 51 -9.86 2.08 -2.79
CA TYR A 51 -11.08 2.27 -2.02
C TYR A 51 -11.65 0.94 -1.50
N CYS A 52 -11.82 -0.05 -2.38
CA CYS A 52 -12.31 -1.36 -1.99
C CYS A 52 -11.40 -2.09 -0.99
N ALA A 53 -10.08 -1.85 -1.06
CA ALA A 53 -9.15 -2.39 -0.07
C ALA A 53 -9.33 -1.75 1.32
N TYR A 54 -9.53 -0.44 1.38
CA TYR A 54 -9.88 0.24 2.64
C TYR A 54 -11.22 -0.25 3.20
N GLN A 55 -12.25 -0.45 2.37
CA GLN A 55 -13.52 -1.05 2.81
C GLN A 55 -13.31 -2.45 3.42
N SER A 56 -12.46 -3.27 2.79
CA SER A 56 -12.09 -4.59 3.33
C SER A 56 -11.45 -4.50 4.71
N MET A 57 -10.56 -3.52 4.90
CA MET A 57 -9.83 -3.32 6.15
C MET A 57 -10.74 -2.78 7.26
N SER A 58 -11.70 -1.93 6.92
CA SER A 58 -12.71 -1.41 7.86
C SER A 58 -13.87 -2.40 8.11
N HIS A 59 -13.76 -3.65 7.65
CA HIS A 59 -14.81 -4.67 7.73
C HIS A 59 -16.17 -4.22 7.18
N GLN A 60 -16.14 -3.31 6.20
CA GLN A 60 -17.33 -2.84 5.50
C GLN A 60 -17.62 -3.75 4.31
N GLN A 61 -18.90 -3.87 3.96
CA GLN A 61 -19.30 -4.58 2.75
C GLN A 61 -18.70 -3.88 1.53
N MET A 62 -17.95 -4.63 0.71
CA MET A 62 -17.35 -4.08 -0.51
C MET A 62 -18.44 -3.62 -1.47
N THR A 63 -18.42 -2.35 -1.83
CA THR A 63 -19.34 -1.78 -2.83
C THR A 63 -18.54 -1.43 -4.07
N PRO A 64 -18.15 -2.41 -4.91
CA PRO A 64 -17.28 -2.13 -6.03
C PRO A 64 -17.90 -1.08 -6.95
N CYS A 65 -19.21 -1.09 -7.18
CA CYS A 65 -19.87 -0.18 -8.12
C CYS A 65 -20.18 1.22 -7.55
N TYR A 66 -19.96 1.44 -6.25
CA TYR A 66 -20.25 2.70 -5.58
C TYR A 66 -19.06 3.14 -4.73
N ILE A 67 -18.41 4.24 -5.13
CA ILE A 67 -17.17 4.74 -4.53
C ILE A 67 -17.49 6.02 -3.77
N ASP A 68 -17.44 5.95 -2.45
CA ASP A 68 -17.61 7.11 -1.57
C ASP A 68 -16.36 7.33 -0.72
N TRP A 69 -15.43 8.12 -1.26
CA TRP A 69 -14.18 8.47 -0.58
C TRP A 69 -14.36 9.35 0.66
N ASP A 70 -15.51 10.00 0.83
CA ASP A 70 -15.77 10.83 2.01
C ASP A 70 -16.02 9.96 3.26
N ASN A 71 -16.42 8.70 3.05
CA ASN A 71 -16.53 7.69 4.10
C ASN A 71 -15.15 7.15 4.57
N VAL A 72 -14.08 7.31 3.77
CA VAL A 72 -12.74 6.86 4.16
C VAL A 72 -12.07 7.90 5.05
N LYS A 73 -11.72 7.51 6.27
CA LYS A 73 -11.02 8.40 7.21
C LYS A 73 -9.64 8.76 6.66
N LYS A 74 -9.45 10.04 6.31
CA LYS A 74 -8.17 10.57 5.82
C LYS A 74 -6.97 10.20 6.71
N ARG A 75 -7.19 10.17 8.03
CA ARG A 75 -6.20 9.78 9.03
C ARG A 75 -5.70 8.34 8.84
N GLU A 76 -6.57 7.41 8.49
CA GLU A 76 -6.21 6.00 8.30
C GLU A 76 -5.37 5.82 7.04
N VAL A 77 -5.74 6.48 5.94
CA VAL A 77 -4.99 6.44 4.69
C VAL A 77 -3.58 7.02 4.86
N ILE A 78 -3.49 8.21 5.48
CA ILE A 78 -2.22 8.87 5.74
C ILE A 78 -1.40 8.04 6.74
N GLY A 79 -2.05 7.52 7.79
CA GLY A 79 -1.41 6.67 8.80
C GLY A 79 -0.72 5.46 8.18
N ILE A 80 -1.44 4.67 7.37
CA ILE A 80 -0.89 3.51 6.67
C ILE A 80 0.27 3.92 5.77
N SER A 81 0.08 4.96 4.96
CA SER A 81 1.13 5.43 4.04
C SER A 81 2.39 5.88 4.78
N VAL A 82 2.25 6.57 5.91
CA VAL A 82 3.38 7.03 6.74
C VAL A 82 4.08 5.87 7.44
N THR A 83 3.33 4.90 7.98
CA THR A 83 3.90 3.71 8.60
C THR A 83 4.68 2.87 7.59
N GLU A 84 4.15 2.68 6.38
CA GLU A 84 4.85 2.02 5.28
C GLU A 84 6.14 2.79 4.92
N ALA A 85 6.06 4.12 4.78
CA ALA A 85 7.23 4.94 4.46
C ALA A 85 8.33 4.83 5.53
N PHE A 86 7.96 4.90 6.81
CA PHE A 86 8.90 4.75 7.91
C PHE A 86 9.57 3.37 7.91
N LEU A 87 8.78 2.30 7.73
CA LEU A 87 9.30 0.93 7.65
C LEU A 87 10.28 0.76 6.48
N GLY A 88 9.92 1.28 5.30
CA GLY A 88 10.78 1.21 4.12
C GLY A 88 12.11 1.93 4.31
N ILE A 89 12.09 3.13 4.92
CA ILE A 89 13.32 3.87 5.27
C ILE A 89 14.17 3.07 6.25
N MET A 90 13.58 2.51 7.31
CA MET A 90 14.31 1.74 8.32
C MET A 90 14.98 0.50 7.73
N MET A 91 14.31 -0.21 6.82
CA MET A 91 14.90 -1.36 6.13
C MET A 91 16.08 -0.98 5.24
N ILE A 92 16.03 0.19 4.59
CA ILE A 92 17.17 0.70 3.83
C ILE A 92 18.33 1.01 4.76
N PHE A 93 18.08 1.68 5.90
CA PHE A 93 19.13 1.96 6.89
C PHE A 93 19.78 0.69 7.45
N ILE A 94 19.00 -0.36 7.74
CA ILE A 94 19.52 -1.65 8.20
C ILE A 94 20.46 -2.27 7.16
N CYS A 95 20.22 -2.05 5.86
CA CYS A 95 21.11 -2.54 4.81
C CYS A 95 22.51 -1.88 4.80
N PHE A 96 22.65 -0.72 5.43
CA PHE A 96 23.91 0.03 5.51
C PHE A 96 24.63 -0.10 6.85
N LEU A 97 24.04 -0.82 7.81
CA LEU A 97 24.63 -1.11 9.13
C LEU A 97 25.36 -2.46 9.09
#